data_AF-T1CA43-F1
#
_entry.id   AF-T1CA43-F1
#
_cell.length_a   1.000
_cell.length_b   1.000
_cell.length_c   1.000
_cell.angle_alpha   90.00
_cell.angle_beta   90.00
_cell.angle_gamma   90.00
#
_symmetry.space_group_name_H-M   'P 1'
#
loop_
_entity.id
_entity.type
_entity.pdbx_description
1 polymer ?
#
loop_
_entity_poly.entity_id
_entity_poly.type
_entity_poly.pdbx_seq_one_letter_code
_entity_poly.pdbx_strand_id
1 'polypeptide(L)'
;KRGLSKEQIPVLVARDRNGVTTDAVLSRLDRAAVTSALEGVVTADNQLCCDGGKAIVGFARKGRIPCCILPSPGGPMREAPNFHINNVNGYHGRLKEWLRPFHGVATRYLGNYLGWRRTLEALGADAEQGGWLLSAVGIKVCQQTTK
;
A
#
# COMPACT_ATOMS: atom_id res chain seq x y z
N LYS A 1 7.19 -16.79 14.20
CA LYS A 1 8.64 -16.48 14.09
C LYS A 1 8.81 -15.01 13.72
N ARG A 2 9.76 -14.28 14.31
CA ARG A 2 10.12 -12.93 13.86
C ARG A 2 10.97 -13.04 12.58
N GLY A 3 10.69 -12.20 11.59
CA GLY A 3 11.34 -12.23 10.28
C GLY A 3 10.56 -13.02 9.23
N LEU A 4 10.74 -12.64 7.95
CA LEU A 4 10.11 -13.32 6.81
C LEU A 4 10.54 -14.78 6.76
N SER A 5 9.59 -15.67 7.00
CA SER A 5 9.77 -17.09 6.75
C SER A 5 9.48 -17.40 5.28
N LYS A 6 9.86 -18.60 4.80
CA LYS A 6 9.61 -19.00 3.40
C LYS A 6 8.10 -19.05 3.06
N GLU A 7 7.26 -19.09 4.09
CA GLU A 7 5.81 -19.11 3.98
C GLU A 7 5.18 -17.71 3.89
N GLN A 8 5.96 -16.64 4.08
CA GLN A 8 5.46 -15.27 4.05
C GLN A 8 5.78 -14.59 2.72
N ILE A 9 4.75 -14.02 2.10
CA ILE A 9 4.88 -13.20 0.89
C ILE A 9 5.06 -11.73 1.30
N PRO A 10 6.20 -11.09 0.97
CA PRO A 10 6.40 -9.69 1.31
C PRO A 10 5.54 -8.79 0.41
N VAL A 11 4.69 -7.99 1.03
CA VAL A 11 3.92 -6.93 0.37
C VAL A 11 4.49 -5.59 0.83
N LEU A 12 4.86 -4.75 -0.14
CA LEU A 12 5.24 -3.36 0.09
C LEU A 12 4.01 -2.48 -0.07
N VAL A 13 3.83 -1.52 0.82
CA VAL A 13 2.85 -0.46 0.69
C VAL A 13 3.54 0.87 0.98
N ALA A 14 3.36 1.84 0.10
CA ALA A 14 3.69 3.24 0.34
C ALA A 14 2.41 4.08 0.21
N ARG A 15 2.20 4.98 1.17
CA ARG A 15 0.98 5.80 1.24
C ARG A 15 1.34 7.22 1.66
N ASP A 16 0.78 8.19 0.96
CA ASP A 16 0.96 9.61 1.26
C ASP A 16 -0.10 10.12 2.26
N ARG A 17 0.02 11.39 2.66
CA ARG A 17 -0.91 12.04 3.61
C ARG A 17 -2.33 12.22 3.07
N ASN A 18 -2.50 12.25 1.75
CA ASN A 18 -3.80 12.39 1.09
C ASN A 18 -4.49 11.03 0.89
N GLY A 19 -3.82 9.93 1.24
CA GLY A 19 -4.32 8.58 1.09
C GLY A 19 -4.00 7.93 -0.25
N VAL A 20 -3.26 8.61 -1.13
CA VAL A 20 -2.77 8.02 -2.37
C VAL A 20 -1.83 6.89 -2.00
N THR A 21 -2.13 5.70 -2.52
CA THR A 21 -1.48 4.46 -2.12
C THR A 21 -0.87 3.79 -3.34
N THR A 22 0.36 3.30 -3.20
CA THR A 22 0.96 2.34 -4.12
C THR A 22 1.37 1.10 -3.33
N ASP A 23 1.35 -0.04 -4.00
CA ASP A 23 1.65 -1.33 -3.40
C ASP A 23 2.26 -2.28 -4.43
N ALA A 24 3.04 -3.24 -3.94
CA ALA A 24 3.68 -4.25 -4.76
C ALA A 24 3.87 -5.54 -3.98
N VAL A 25 3.66 -6.67 -4.67
CA VAL A 25 4.11 -7.98 -4.18
C VAL A 25 5.60 -8.11 -4.52
N LEU A 26 6.44 -8.20 -3.49
CA LEU A 26 7.88 -8.33 -3.68
C LEU A 26 8.27 -9.80 -3.85
N SER A 27 9.22 -10.07 -4.74
CA SER A 27 9.82 -11.41 -4.89
C SER A 27 10.69 -11.79 -3.69
N ARG A 28 11.28 -10.78 -3.04
CA ARG A 28 12.14 -10.87 -1.85
C ARG A 28 12.16 -9.52 -1.13
N LEU A 29 12.37 -9.53 0.18
CA LEU A 29 12.52 -8.30 0.96
C LEU A 29 13.98 -7.84 0.91
N ASP A 30 14.34 -7.23 -0.21
CA ASP A 30 15.64 -6.59 -0.38
C ASP A 30 15.50 -5.21 -1.03
N ARG A 31 16.61 -4.48 -1.06
CA ARG A 31 16.67 -3.14 -1.64
C ARG A 31 16.34 -3.13 -3.14
N ALA A 32 16.69 -4.18 -3.89
CA ALA A 32 16.47 -4.20 -5.34
C ALA A 32 14.98 -4.32 -5.66
N ALA A 33 14.27 -5.22 -4.97
CA ALA A 33 12.83 -5.37 -5.08
C ALA A 33 12.09 -4.09 -4.62
N VAL A 34 12.50 -3.48 -3.51
CA VAL A 34 11.93 -2.19 -3.05
C VAL A 34 12.20 -1.07 -4.06
N THR A 35 13.41 -1.00 -4.63
CA THR A 35 13.74 0.00 -5.65
C THR A 35 12.85 -0.18 -6.88
N SER A 36 12.74 -1.39 -7.40
CA SER A 36 11.88 -1.68 -8.56
C SER A 36 10.41 -1.33 -8.33
N ALA A 37 9.93 -1.36 -7.09
CA ALA A 37 8.55 -1.04 -6.75
C ALA A 37 8.28 0.46 -6.51
N LEU A 38 9.29 1.23 -6.08
CA LEU A 38 9.13 2.62 -5.66
C LEU A 38 9.84 3.63 -6.57
N GLU A 39 10.75 3.20 -7.44
CA GLU A 39 11.46 4.06 -8.37
C GLU A 39 10.48 4.83 -9.27
N GLY A 40 10.68 6.13 -9.41
CA GLY A 40 9.79 7.04 -10.13
C GLY A 40 8.53 7.47 -9.36
N VAL A 41 8.10 6.71 -8.35
CA VAL A 41 6.94 7.07 -7.50
C VAL A 41 7.38 7.82 -6.25
N VAL A 42 8.44 7.34 -5.60
CA VAL A 42 9.06 7.99 -4.44
C VAL A 42 10.42 8.54 -4.88
N THR A 43 10.54 9.85 -4.86
CA THR A 43 11.66 10.63 -5.38
C THR A 43 12.31 11.47 -4.27
N ALA A 44 13.41 12.16 -4.60
CA ALA A 44 14.11 13.03 -3.66
C ALA A 44 13.26 14.22 -3.17
N ASP A 45 12.18 14.56 -3.88
CA ASP A 45 11.23 15.61 -3.49
C ASP A 45 10.26 15.12 -2.39
N ASN A 46 10.24 13.82 -2.10
CA ASN A 46 9.39 13.24 -1.06
C ASN A 46 10.12 13.16 0.29
N GLN A 47 9.34 13.14 1.36
CA GLN A 47 9.82 12.91 2.70
C GLN A 47 9.31 11.55 3.19
N LEU A 48 10.21 10.56 3.24
CA LEU A 48 9.86 9.18 3.56
C LEU A 48 9.83 8.96 5.08
N CYS A 49 8.81 8.26 5.57
CA CYS A 49 8.74 7.77 6.95
C CYS A 49 8.69 6.24 6.96
N CYS A 50 9.52 5.59 7.78
CA CYS A 50 9.51 4.13 7.91
C CYS A 50 9.88 3.65 9.32
N ASP A 51 9.75 2.34 9.54
CA ASP A 51 10.06 1.64 10.80
C ASP A 51 11.54 1.23 10.92
N GLY A 52 12.39 1.66 9.98
CA GLY A 52 13.82 1.33 9.97
C GLY A 52 14.16 0.04 9.23
N GLY A 53 13.24 -0.55 8.45
CA GLY A 53 13.54 -1.70 7.59
C GLY A 53 14.74 -1.47 6.67
N LYS A 54 15.77 -2.34 6.75
CA LYS A 54 17.04 -2.20 6.01
C LYS A 54 16.87 -1.98 4.50
N ALA A 55 15.91 -2.66 3.88
CA ALA A 55 15.64 -2.53 2.44
C ALA A 55 15.11 -1.13 2.08
N ILE A 56 14.17 -0.60 2.89
CA ILE A 56 13.56 0.72 2.70
C ILE A 56 14.58 1.82 2.97
N VAL A 57 15.33 1.72 4.07
CA VAL A 57 16.40 2.68 4.40
C VAL A 57 17.49 2.67 3.33
N GLY A 58 17.84 1.48 2.83
CA GLY A 58 18.81 1.33 1.73
C GLY A 58 18.34 1.95 0.41
N PHE A 59 17.05 1.83 0.09
CA PHE A 59 16.42 2.49 -1.05
C PHE A 59 16.49 4.02 -0.90
N ALA A 60 16.03 4.56 0.22
CA ALA A 60 16.03 5.99 0.47
C ALA A 60 17.43 6.60 0.41
N ARG A 61 18.42 5.94 1.03
CA ARG A 61 19.82 6.37 0.99
C ARG A 61 20.38 6.41 -0.43
N LYS A 62 20.06 5.39 -1.26
CA LYS A 62 20.51 5.35 -2.67
C LYS A 62 19.87 6.47 -3.49
N GLY A 63 18.58 6.72 -3.28
CA GLY A 63 17.83 7.77 -3.98
C GLY A 63 18.05 9.18 -3.43
N ARG A 64 18.87 9.36 -2.37
CA ARG A 64 19.03 10.62 -1.63
C ARG A 64 17.68 11.19 -1.15
N ILE A 65 16.76 10.30 -0.80
CA ILE A 65 15.42 10.64 -0.33
C ILE A 65 15.49 10.92 1.18
N PRO A 66 15.06 12.10 1.65
CA PRO A 66 14.94 12.38 3.09
C PRO A 66 14.12 11.29 3.78
N CYS A 67 14.70 10.61 4.77
CA CYS A 67 14.08 9.49 5.45
C CYS A 67 14.07 9.70 6.97
N CYS A 68 12.88 9.71 7.57
CA CYS A 68 12.67 9.72 9.00
C CYS A 68 12.36 8.29 9.48
N ILE A 69 13.21 7.75 10.34
CA ILE A 69 12.98 6.44 10.98
C ILE A 69 12.22 6.69 12.27
N LEU A 70 11.00 6.17 12.36
CA LEU A 70 10.13 6.37 13.52
C LEU A 70 10.28 5.18 14.48
N PRO A 71 10.65 5.42 15.76
CA PRO A 71 10.72 4.36 16.75
C PRO A 71 9.32 3.81 17.06
N SER A 72 9.24 2.54 17.46
CA SER A 72 7.99 1.95 17.96
C SER A 72 7.44 2.79 19.13
N PRO A 73 6.13 3.11 19.17
CA PRO A 73 5.01 2.54 18.42
C PRO A 73 4.72 3.21 17.06
N GLY A 74 5.62 4.04 16.53
CA GLY A 74 5.43 4.72 15.24
C GLY A 74 4.64 6.03 15.34
N GLY A 75 4.49 6.56 16.56
CA GLY A 75 3.91 7.87 16.82
C GLY A 75 4.83 9.02 16.41
N PRO A 76 4.29 10.23 16.27
CA PRO A 76 5.06 11.41 15.93
C PRO A 76 6.09 11.74 17.00
N MET A 77 7.29 12.13 16.56
CA MET A 77 8.32 12.68 17.44
C MET A 77 7.97 14.14 17.77
N ARG A 78 8.32 14.61 18.98
CA ARG A 78 8.11 16.02 19.39
C ARG A 78 8.72 17.01 18.40
N GLU A 79 9.89 16.67 17.85
CA GLU A 79 10.64 17.50 16.91
C GLU A 79 10.08 17.46 15.48
N ALA A 80 9.21 16.49 15.18
CA ALA A 80 8.66 16.29 13.85
C ALA A 80 7.22 15.74 13.92
N PRO A 81 6.26 16.58 14.37
CA PRO A 81 4.90 16.16 14.67
C PRO A 81 4.11 15.66 13.46
N ASN A 82 4.55 16.03 12.25
CA ASN A 82 3.89 15.68 11.00
C ASN A 82 4.25 14.28 10.49
N PHE A 83 5.21 13.60 11.11
CA PHE A 83 5.61 12.25 10.70
C PHE A 83 4.98 11.19 11.57
N HIS A 84 4.23 10.29 10.93
CA HIS A 84 3.61 9.17 11.62
C HIS A 84 3.44 8.00 10.65
N ILE A 85 3.86 6.80 11.06
CA ILE A 85 3.71 5.58 10.25
C ILE A 85 2.29 4.99 10.37
N ASN A 86 1.46 5.56 11.26
CA ASN A 86 0.11 5.05 11.53
C ASN A 86 -0.83 5.13 10.33
N ASN A 87 -0.57 6.00 9.34
CA ASN A 87 -1.32 6.03 8.10
C ASN A 87 -1.18 4.70 7.31
N VAL A 88 0.06 4.24 7.09
CA VAL A 88 0.30 2.96 6.40
C VAL A 88 -0.06 1.77 7.29
N ASN A 89 0.15 1.84 8.61
CA ASN A 89 -0.27 0.77 9.52
C ASN A 89 -1.80 0.60 9.54
N GLY A 90 -2.56 1.70 9.54
CA GLY A 90 -4.01 1.67 9.44
C GLY A 90 -4.47 1.03 8.14
N TYR A 91 -3.84 1.36 7.02
CA TYR A 91 -4.11 0.70 5.73
C TYR A 91 -3.80 -0.81 5.78
N HIS A 92 -2.66 -1.21 6.36
CA HIS A 92 -2.33 -2.63 6.54
C HIS A 92 -3.37 -3.38 7.37
N GLY A 93 -3.91 -2.77 8.42
CA GLY A 93 -5.01 -3.32 9.22
C GLY A 93 -6.24 -3.59 8.35
N ARG A 94 -6.72 -2.55 7.64
CA ARG A 94 -7.90 -2.68 6.77
C ARG A 94 -7.69 -3.66 5.61
N LEU A 95 -6.48 -3.76 5.06
CA LEU A 95 -6.15 -4.74 4.02
C LEU A 95 -6.26 -6.17 4.57
N LYS A 96 -5.73 -6.44 5.77
CA LYS A 96 -5.81 -7.76 6.40
C LYS A 96 -7.25 -8.15 6.74
N GLU A 97 -8.03 -7.21 7.25
CA GLU A 97 -9.46 -7.42 7.53
C GLU A 97 -10.24 -7.73 6.26
N TRP A 98 -10.00 -6.95 5.19
CA TRP A 98 -10.62 -7.18 3.89
C TRP A 98 -10.22 -8.53 3.25
N LEU A 99 -9.00 -9.01 3.50
CA LEU A 99 -8.53 -10.31 3.00
C LEU A 99 -9.10 -11.51 3.79
N ARG A 100 -9.54 -11.31 5.03
CA ARG A 100 -10.02 -12.37 5.93
C ARG A 100 -11.13 -13.29 5.34
N PRO A 101 -12.18 -12.79 4.67
CA PRO A 101 -13.25 -13.63 4.14
C PRO A 101 -12.83 -14.53 2.97
N PHE A 102 -11.68 -14.30 2.33
CA PHE A 102 -11.25 -15.11 1.19
C PHE A 102 -10.62 -16.46 1.59
N HIS A 103 -10.41 -16.70 2.90
CA HIS A 103 -9.86 -17.96 3.43
C HIS A 103 -8.54 -18.44 2.78
N GLY A 104 -7.77 -17.50 2.22
CA GLY A 104 -6.52 -17.77 1.51
C GLY A 104 -6.56 -17.23 0.10
N VAL A 105 -5.53 -16.47 -0.28
CA VAL A 105 -5.37 -15.93 -1.63
C VAL A 105 -4.16 -16.58 -2.28
N ALA A 106 -4.34 -17.13 -3.47
CA ALA A 106 -3.22 -17.67 -4.23
C ALA A 106 -2.25 -16.54 -4.59
N THR A 107 -0.95 -16.73 -4.31
CA THR A 107 0.09 -15.71 -4.51
C THR A 107 0.08 -15.12 -5.93
N ARG A 108 -0.21 -15.95 -6.95
CA ARG A 108 -0.31 -15.51 -8.35
C ARG A 108 -1.36 -14.42 -8.60
N TYR A 109 -2.38 -14.34 -7.74
CA TYR A 109 -3.46 -13.36 -7.85
C TYR A 109 -3.33 -12.22 -6.84
N LEU A 110 -2.40 -12.29 -5.88
CA LEU A 110 -2.30 -11.32 -4.80
C LEU A 110 -2.20 -9.87 -5.32
N GLY A 111 -1.47 -9.64 -6.41
CA GLY A 111 -1.39 -8.32 -7.05
C GLY A 111 -2.76 -7.76 -7.48
N ASN A 112 -3.65 -8.61 -8.00
CA ASN A 112 -5.01 -8.21 -8.39
C ASN A 112 -5.85 -7.84 -7.17
N TYR A 113 -5.69 -8.57 -6.06
CA TYR A 113 -6.39 -8.27 -4.80
C TYR A 113 -5.91 -6.95 -4.19
N LEU A 114 -4.59 -6.68 -4.23
CA LEU A 114 -4.06 -5.39 -3.78
C LEU A 114 -4.61 -4.23 -4.63
N GLY A 115 -4.62 -4.39 -5.95
CA GLY A 115 -5.22 -3.42 -6.86
C GLY A 115 -6.71 -3.18 -6.59
N TRP A 116 -7.48 -4.24 -6.33
CA TRP A 116 -8.89 -4.13 -5.95
C TRP A 116 -9.04 -3.36 -4.63
N ARG A 117 -8.27 -3.73 -3.60
CA ARG A 117 -8.32 -3.06 -2.30
C ARG A 117 -7.98 -1.58 -2.39
N ARG A 118 -6.95 -1.23 -3.16
CA ARG A 118 -6.52 0.15 -3.41
C ARG A 118 -7.61 0.95 -4.11
N THR A 119 -8.28 0.34 -5.09
CA THR A 119 -9.41 0.96 -5.80
C THR A 119 -10.56 1.26 -4.85
N LEU A 120 -10.91 0.32 -3.95
CA LEU A 120 -11.93 0.54 -2.93
C LEU A 120 -11.57 1.67 -1.95
N GLU A 121 -10.29 1.82 -1.55
CA GLU A 121 -9.86 2.97 -0.74
C GLU A 121 -10.02 4.30 -1.49
N ALA A 122 -9.62 4.34 -2.77
CA ALA A 122 -9.61 5.57 -3.54
C ALA A 122 -11.01 6.07 -3.88
N LEU A 123 -11.95 5.15 -4.10
CA LEU A 123 -13.32 5.45 -4.49
C LEU A 123 -14.26 5.73 -3.31
N GLY A 124 -13.91 5.28 -2.10
CA GLY A 124 -14.76 5.44 -0.92
C GLY A 124 -16.05 4.58 -0.98
N ALA A 125 -16.86 4.66 0.07
CA ALA A 125 -18.11 3.89 0.18
C ALA A 125 -19.22 4.37 -0.77
N ASP A 126 -19.10 5.61 -1.28
CA ASP A 126 -20.13 6.30 -2.07
C ASP A 126 -20.00 6.11 -3.58
N ALA A 127 -18.84 5.65 -4.07
CA ALA A 127 -18.76 5.22 -5.46
C ALA A 127 -19.58 3.95 -5.60
N GLU A 128 -20.55 3.94 -6.50
CA GLU A 128 -21.28 2.76 -6.92
C GLU A 128 -20.30 1.62 -7.24
N GLN A 129 -19.99 0.80 -6.24
CA GLN A 129 -19.08 -0.34 -6.36
C GLN A 129 -19.59 -1.32 -7.42
N GLY A 130 -20.92 -1.33 -7.62
CA GLY A 130 -21.61 -1.99 -8.72
C GLY A 130 -21.29 -1.38 -10.09
N GLY A 131 -21.27 -0.05 -10.23
CA GLY A 131 -21.05 0.62 -11.52
C GLY A 131 -19.65 0.37 -12.11
N TRP A 132 -18.62 0.35 -11.25
CA TRP A 132 -17.25 0.05 -11.69
C TRP A 132 -17.06 -1.44 -12.03
N LEU A 133 -17.57 -2.34 -11.19
CA LEU A 133 -17.50 -3.77 -11.46
C LEU A 133 -18.25 -4.09 -12.76
N LEU A 134 -19.49 -3.60 -12.93
CA LEU A 134 -20.29 -3.77 -14.13
C LEU A 134 -19.56 -3.25 -15.38
N SER A 135 -18.94 -2.06 -15.30
CA SER A 135 -18.14 -1.51 -16.40
C SER A 135 -16.90 -2.36 -16.72
N ALA A 136 -16.23 -2.91 -15.71
CA ALA A 136 -15.05 -3.76 -15.87
C ALA A 136 -15.38 -5.16 -16.45
N VAL A 137 -16.57 -5.72 -16.19
CA VAL A 137 -17.08 -6.95 -16.87
C VAL A 137 -17.76 -6.66 -18.22
N GLY A 138 -17.75 -5.41 -18.69
CA GLY A 138 -18.33 -5.03 -19.99
C GLY A 138 -19.85 -4.92 -19.99
N ILE A 139 -20.49 -4.90 -18.82
CA ILE A 139 -21.94 -4.71 -18.67
C ILE A 139 -22.21 -3.21 -18.56
N LYS A 140 -22.80 -2.62 -19.61
CA LYS A 140 -23.22 -1.21 -19.55
C LYS A 140 -24.29 -1.05 -18.47
N VAL A 141 -24.04 -0.15 -17.52
CA VAL A 141 -25.07 0.37 -16.61
C VAL A 141 -26.04 1.20 -17.45
N CYS A 142 -27.10 0.57 -17.94
CA CYS A 142 -28.13 1.26 -18.70
C CYS A 142 -29.01 2.00 -17.70
N GLN A 143 -28.68 3.27 -17.39
CA GLN A 143 -29.62 4.15 -16.72
C GLN A 143 -30.72 4.51 -17.71
N GLN A 144 -31.77 3.68 -17.78
CA GLN A 144 -33.02 4.10 -18.39
C GLN A 144 -33.73 5.01 -17.40
N THR A 145 -33.46 6.31 -17.47
CA THR A 145 -34.37 7.32 -16.95
C THR A 145 -35.68 7.20 -17.72
N THR A 146 -36.66 6.53 -17.10
CA THR A 146 -38.05 6.68 -17.48
C THR A 146 -38.53 8.05 -17.00
N LYS A 147 -39.22 8.75 -17.90
CA LYS A 147 -39.59 10.18 -17.82
C LYS A 147 -40.37 10.55 -16.58
#